data_AF-A0A2G6EA12-F1
#
_entry.id   AF-A0A2G6EA12-F1
#
_cell.length_a   1.000
_cell.length_b   1.000
_cell.length_c   1.000
_cell.angle_alpha   90.00
_cell.angle_beta   90.00
_cell.angle_gamma   90.00
#
_symmetry.space_group_name_H-M   'P 1'
#
loop_
_entity.id
_entity.type
_entity.pdbx_description
1 polymer ?
#
loop_
_entity_poly.entity_id
_entity_poly.type
_entity_poly.pdbx_seq_one_letter_code
_entity_poly.pdbx_strand_id
1 'polypeptide(L)'
;MLKKYISELENKLSVLLDEARSKKERTKKLKSKYYFDGQSDAFGQILLDLKKLQYEFEFHADDDAESVEKNATTKRTRRPRRSKENVESPEDKYPQEAELLKEAKAGGLIVQKSSHYFYEAFTSGKQPGHVQGRINVLKELANEEVAQKIREKLAELSQAQVS
;
A
#
# COMPACT_ATOMS: atom_id res chain seq x y z
N MET A 1 -57.90 8.49 33.43
CA MET A 1 -57.91 9.01 32.04
C MET A 1 -56.53 9.53 31.60
N LEU A 2 -55.79 10.27 32.44
CA LEU A 2 -54.44 10.80 32.11
C LEU A 2 -53.41 9.76 31.63
N LYS A 3 -53.35 8.57 32.25
CA LYS A 3 -52.36 7.54 31.87
C LYS A 3 -52.50 7.03 30.42
N LYS A 4 -53.72 6.99 29.88
CA LYS A 4 -53.96 6.60 28.47
C LYS A 4 -53.43 7.67 27.51
N TYR A 5 -53.67 8.95 27.83
CA TYR A 5 -53.15 10.08 27.06
C TYR A 5 -51.62 10.16 27.09
N ILE A 6 -50.99 9.87 28.23
CA ILE A 6 -49.53 9.83 28.33
C ILE A 6 -48.96 8.72 27.44
N SER A 7 -49.54 7.52 27.47
CA SER A 7 -49.11 6.41 26.62
C SER A 7 -49.31 6.69 25.13
N GLU A 8 -50.41 7.36 24.75
CA GLU A 8 -50.63 7.79 23.36
C GLU A 8 -49.61 8.83 22.90
N LEU A 9 -49.20 9.75 23.79
CA LEU A 9 -48.17 10.75 23.49
C LEU A 9 -46.80 10.11 23.37
N GLU A 10 -46.44 9.17 24.25
CA GLU A 10 -45.18 8.41 24.17
C GLU A 10 -45.07 7.62 22.87
N ASN A 11 -46.16 6.98 22.45
CA ASN A 11 -46.22 6.25 21.17
C ASN A 11 -46.09 7.19 19.95
N LYS A 12 -46.71 8.37 20.00
CA LYS A 12 -46.52 9.36 18.92
C LYS A 12 -45.09 9.87 18.87
N LEU A 13 -44.47 10.05 20.03
CA LEU A 13 -43.08 10.53 20.14
C LEU A 13 -42.08 9.50 19.61
N SER A 14 -42.28 8.21 19.90
CA SER A 14 -41.42 7.14 19.39
C SER A 14 -41.50 7.04 17.86
N VAL A 15 -42.70 7.07 17.29
CA VAL A 15 -42.90 7.04 15.83
C VAL A 15 -42.21 8.23 15.15
N LEU A 16 -42.33 9.44 15.71
CA LEU A 16 -41.66 10.63 15.18
C LEU A 16 -40.13 10.56 15.26
N LEU A 17 -39.59 9.98 16.33
CA LEU A 17 -38.15 9.77 16.49
C LEU A 17 -37.60 8.78 15.45
N ASP A 18 -38.33 7.70 15.18
CA ASP A 18 -37.93 6.70 14.19
C ASP A 18 -38.00 7.26 12.76
N GLU A 19 -39.03 8.05 12.44
CA GLU A 19 -39.10 8.77 11.16
C GLU A 19 -37.95 9.76 10.98
N ALA A 20 -37.59 10.50 12.04
CA ALA A 20 -36.48 11.45 12.00
C ALA A 20 -35.12 10.73 11.80
N ARG A 21 -34.92 9.59 12.45
CA ARG A 21 -33.72 8.74 12.26
C ARG A 21 -33.64 8.21 10.83
N SER A 22 -34.74 7.67 10.30
CA SER A 22 -34.83 7.17 8.92
C SER A 22 -34.54 8.27 7.89
N LYS A 23 -35.09 9.49 8.07
CA LYS A 23 -34.80 10.65 7.21
C LYS A 23 -33.33 11.08 7.27
N LYS A 24 -32.71 11.08 8.47
CA LYS A 24 -31.28 11.39 8.65
C LYS A 24 -30.38 10.38 7.94
N GLU A 25 -30.76 9.10 7.95
CA GLU A 25 -29.96 8.04 7.33
C GLU A 25 -30.10 8.03 5.81
N ARG A 26 -31.32 8.26 5.28
CA ARG A 26 -31.56 8.46 3.85
C ARG A 26 -30.80 9.68 3.30
N THR A 27 -30.79 10.80 4.02
CA THR A 27 -30.06 12.01 3.60
C THR A 27 -28.54 11.83 3.64
N LYS A 28 -27.98 11.07 4.61
CA LYS A 28 -26.56 10.69 4.61
C LYS A 28 -26.20 9.83 3.39
N LYS A 29 -27.01 8.83 3.07
CA LYS A 29 -26.81 7.97 1.89
C LYS A 29 -26.93 8.74 0.58
N LEU A 30 -27.87 9.68 0.47
CA LEU A 30 -27.96 10.58 -0.68
C LEU A 30 -26.70 11.45 -0.80
N LYS A 31 -26.25 12.08 0.30
CA LYS A 31 -25.02 12.90 0.28
C LYS A 31 -23.79 12.10 -0.17
N SER A 32 -23.63 10.84 0.22
CA SER A 32 -22.50 10.02 -0.24
C SER A 32 -22.63 9.59 -1.71
N LYS A 33 -23.86 9.42 -2.22
CA LYS A 33 -24.10 9.08 -3.63
C LYS A 33 -23.73 10.23 -4.56
N TYR A 34 -24.07 11.47 -4.20
CA TYR A 34 -23.79 12.66 -5.03
C TYR A 34 -22.43 13.32 -4.78
N TYR A 35 -21.66 12.88 -3.78
CA TYR A 35 -20.31 13.43 -3.55
C TYR A 35 -19.29 12.96 -4.60
N PHE A 36 -19.58 11.86 -5.30
CA PHE A 36 -18.68 11.24 -6.29
C PHE A 36 -19.23 11.24 -7.72
N ASP A 37 -20.54 11.41 -7.91
CA ASP A 37 -21.13 11.59 -9.24
C ASP A 37 -20.63 12.93 -9.83
N GLY A 38 -19.75 12.85 -10.83
CA GLY A 38 -19.09 13.99 -11.47
C GLY A 38 -17.63 14.22 -11.11
N GLN A 39 -17.05 13.46 -10.15
CA GLN A 39 -15.63 13.54 -9.82
C GLN A 39 -14.80 12.37 -10.36
N SER A 40 -15.43 11.35 -10.95
CA SER A 40 -14.75 10.22 -11.61
C SER A 40 -13.69 10.69 -12.60
N ASP A 41 -14.02 11.71 -13.37
CA ASP A 41 -13.16 12.25 -14.43
C ASP A 41 -12.01 13.06 -13.83
N ALA A 42 -12.25 13.76 -12.72
CA ALA A 42 -11.22 14.48 -11.97
C ALA A 42 -10.21 13.51 -11.32
N PHE A 43 -10.68 12.40 -10.75
CA PHE A 43 -9.79 11.36 -10.22
C PHE A 43 -9.00 10.67 -11.35
N GLY A 44 -9.64 10.42 -12.50
CA GLY A 44 -8.96 9.92 -13.69
C GLY A 44 -7.86 10.86 -14.16
N GLN A 45 -8.13 12.17 -14.24
CA GLN A 45 -7.15 13.18 -14.61
C GLN A 45 -5.99 13.26 -13.62
N ILE A 46 -6.29 13.24 -12.31
CA ILE A 46 -5.25 13.23 -11.26
C ILE A 46 -4.37 11.99 -11.37
N LEU A 47 -4.93 10.81 -11.67
CA LEU A 47 -4.17 9.59 -11.85
C LEU A 47 -3.28 9.63 -13.11
N LEU A 48 -3.77 10.23 -14.19
CA LEU A 48 -2.96 10.45 -15.40
C LEU A 48 -1.82 11.43 -15.15
N ASP A 49 -2.09 12.53 -14.45
CA ASP A 49 -1.08 13.54 -14.12
C ASP A 49 -0.01 12.96 -13.18
N LEU A 50 -0.40 12.12 -12.21
CA LEU A 50 0.55 11.41 -11.35
C LEU A 50 1.42 10.41 -12.12
N LYS A 51 0.85 9.70 -13.11
CA LYS A 51 1.63 8.78 -13.97
C LYS A 51 2.61 9.53 -14.86
N LYS A 52 2.20 10.66 -15.43
CA LYS A 52 3.12 11.54 -16.19
C LYS A 52 4.26 12.03 -15.31
N LEU A 53 3.93 12.49 -14.10
CA LEU A 53 4.94 12.95 -13.14
C LEU A 53 5.90 11.82 -12.74
N GLN A 54 5.39 10.59 -12.53
CA GLN A 54 6.24 9.43 -12.27
C GLN A 54 7.19 9.15 -13.43
N TYR A 55 6.68 9.20 -14.67
CA TYR A 55 7.50 9.02 -15.87
C TYR A 55 8.56 10.11 -16.00
N GLU A 56 8.22 11.37 -15.75
CA GLU A 56 9.18 12.48 -15.71
C GLU A 56 10.26 12.27 -14.63
N PHE A 57 9.89 11.81 -13.43
CA PHE A 57 10.86 11.49 -12.38
C PHE A 57 11.75 10.29 -12.71
N GLU A 58 11.20 9.26 -13.37
CA GLU A 58 11.96 8.09 -13.80
C GLU A 58 12.91 8.44 -14.95
N PHE A 59 12.52 9.35 -15.86
CA PHE A 59 13.41 9.86 -16.91
C PHE A 59 14.50 10.81 -16.41
N HIS A 60 14.27 11.54 -15.31
CA HIS A 60 15.30 12.38 -14.69
C HIS A 60 16.24 11.63 -13.74
N ALA A 61 16.02 10.33 -13.49
CA ALA A 61 16.93 9.51 -12.69
C ALA A 61 18.11 8.92 -13.49
N ASP A 62 17.99 8.86 -14.82
CA ASP A 62 19.00 8.25 -15.70
C ASP A 62 19.94 9.29 -16.38
N ASP A 63 19.61 10.59 -16.36
CA ASP A 63 20.43 11.64 -17.02
C ASP A 63 21.26 12.54 -16.06
N ASP A 64 20.97 12.58 -14.75
CA ASP A 64 21.72 13.43 -13.81
C ASP A 64 22.58 12.60 -12.85
N ALA A 65 23.49 11.84 -13.44
CA ALA A 65 24.68 11.32 -12.76
C ALA A 65 25.82 12.35 -12.77
N GLU A 66 25.56 13.62 -12.44
CA GLU A 66 26.57 14.52 -11.85
C GLU A 66 25.98 15.87 -11.45
N SER A 67 26.07 16.15 -10.14
CA SER A 67 26.41 17.45 -9.55
C SER A 67 25.31 18.42 -9.05
N VAL A 68 25.60 18.90 -7.82
CA VAL A 68 25.29 20.21 -7.22
C VAL A 68 23.93 20.42 -6.51
N GLU A 69 23.99 20.22 -5.18
CA GLU A 69 23.81 21.26 -4.16
C GLU A 69 22.86 22.47 -4.44
N LYS A 70 21.96 22.70 -3.47
CA LYS A 70 21.37 23.99 -3.01
C LYS A 70 19.95 24.37 -3.48
N ASN A 71 19.05 24.27 -2.49
CA ASN A 71 18.10 25.27 -1.99
C ASN A 71 16.98 25.82 -2.89
N ALA A 72 15.72 25.64 -2.46
CA ALA A 72 14.74 26.74 -2.43
C ALA A 72 13.60 26.50 -1.43
N THR A 73 13.67 27.26 -0.35
CA THR A 73 12.67 27.47 0.69
C THR A 73 11.32 27.94 0.12
N THR A 74 10.23 27.21 0.37
CA THR A 74 8.89 27.80 0.42
C THR A 74 8.15 27.36 1.68
N LYS A 75 7.98 28.33 2.59
CA LYS A 75 7.19 28.20 3.82
C LYS A 75 5.72 28.00 3.44
N ARG A 76 5.26 26.75 3.47
CA ARG A 76 3.84 26.40 3.59
C ARG A 76 3.66 25.61 4.86
N THR A 77 2.85 26.14 5.76
CA THR A 77 2.53 25.63 7.10
C THR A 77 2.07 24.17 7.04
N ARG A 78 3.04 23.25 7.17
CA ARG A 78 2.77 21.85 7.43
C ARG A 78 2.47 21.72 8.92
N ARG A 79 1.30 21.14 9.23
CA ARG A 79 1.03 20.53 10.54
C ARG A 79 2.27 19.74 10.99
N PRO A 80 2.60 19.71 12.30
CA PRO A 80 3.77 18.99 12.76
C PRO A 80 3.63 17.54 12.33
N ARG A 81 4.47 17.11 11.37
CA ARG A 81 4.75 15.70 11.16
C ARG A 81 5.26 15.22 12.50
N ARG A 82 4.54 14.28 13.12
CA ARG A 82 5.07 13.48 14.22
C ARG A 82 6.50 13.10 13.84
N SER A 83 7.40 13.31 14.79
CA SER A 83 8.83 13.01 14.70
C SER A 83 9.04 11.76 13.87
N LYS A 84 9.93 11.88 12.87
CA LYS A 84 10.63 10.73 12.31
C LYS A 84 11.42 10.12 13.47
N GLU A 85 10.78 9.27 14.27
CA GLU A 85 11.52 8.19 14.89
C GLU A 85 12.22 7.46 13.76
N ASN A 86 13.51 7.19 13.94
CA ASN A 86 14.32 6.40 13.02
C ASN A 86 13.57 5.10 12.70
N VAL A 87 12.83 5.09 11.59
CA VAL A 87 12.35 3.86 10.98
C VAL A 87 13.60 3.29 10.35
N GLU A 88 14.34 2.46 11.12
CA GLU A 88 15.42 1.63 10.59
C GLU A 88 14.96 1.05 9.27
N SER A 89 15.75 1.29 8.22
CA SER A 89 15.41 0.76 6.91
C SER A 89 15.37 -0.77 7.07
N PRO A 90 14.38 -1.47 6.49
CA PRO A 90 14.31 -2.92 6.59
C PRO A 90 15.59 -3.64 6.14
N GLU A 91 16.39 -2.97 5.30
CA GLU A 91 17.67 -3.44 4.80
C GLU A 91 18.78 -3.41 5.87
N ASP A 92 18.69 -2.52 6.86
CA ASP A 92 19.65 -2.47 7.98
C ASP A 92 19.48 -3.67 8.92
N LYS A 93 18.29 -4.29 8.92
CA LYS A 93 17.97 -5.48 9.75
C LYS A 93 18.31 -6.80 9.07
N TYR A 94 18.33 -6.80 7.74
CA TYR A 94 18.48 -8.01 6.93
C TYR A 94 19.40 -7.74 5.72
N PRO A 95 20.68 -7.38 5.94
CA PRO A 95 21.57 -6.98 4.86
C PRO A 95 21.88 -8.14 3.90
N GLN A 96 22.11 -9.34 4.45
CA GLN A 96 22.45 -10.53 3.66
C GLN A 96 21.25 -11.04 2.84
N GLU A 97 20.06 -10.98 3.41
CA GLU A 97 18.82 -11.38 2.75
C GLU A 97 18.41 -10.36 1.68
N ALA A 98 18.75 -9.09 1.87
CA ALA A 98 18.52 -8.05 0.88
C ALA A 98 19.42 -8.24 -0.36
N GLU A 99 20.67 -8.68 -0.16
CA GLU A 99 21.56 -9.10 -1.25
C GLU A 99 21.02 -10.35 -1.96
N LEU A 100 20.65 -11.38 -1.20
CA LEU A 100 20.07 -12.60 -1.77
C LEU A 100 18.78 -12.32 -2.57
N LEU A 101 17.93 -11.41 -2.08
CA LEU A 101 16.73 -10.97 -2.81
C LEU A 101 17.09 -10.26 -4.12
N LYS A 102 18.16 -9.45 -4.15
CA LYS A 102 18.63 -8.81 -5.38
C LYS A 102 19.13 -9.84 -6.39
N GLU A 103 19.95 -10.78 -5.95
CA GLU A 103 20.46 -11.87 -6.79
C GLU A 103 19.33 -12.76 -7.32
N ALA A 104 18.40 -13.16 -6.47
CA ALA A 104 17.27 -13.99 -6.84
C ALA A 104 16.31 -13.31 -7.82
N LYS A 105 16.18 -11.98 -7.74
CA LYS A 105 15.44 -11.19 -8.74
C LYS A 105 16.21 -11.07 -10.05
N ALA A 106 17.52 -10.85 -10.00
CA ALA A 106 18.37 -10.75 -11.19
C ALA A 106 18.40 -12.08 -11.96
N GLY A 107 18.44 -13.21 -11.25
CA GLY A 107 18.32 -14.55 -11.82
C GLY A 107 16.91 -14.94 -12.28
N GLY A 108 15.91 -14.06 -12.15
CA GLY A 108 14.52 -14.33 -12.55
C GLY A 108 13.79 -15.36 -11.68
N LEU A 109 14.39 -15.82 -10.59
CA LEU A 109 13.82 -16.81 -9.68
C LEU A 109 12.64 -16.23 -8.88
N ILE A 110 12.79 -14.99 -8.40
CA ILE A 110 11.74 -14.25 -7.71
C ILE A 110 11.19 -13.17 -8.64
N VAL A 111 9.89 -13.23 -8.93
CA VAL A 111 9.21 -12.21 -9.74
C VAL A 111 8.53 -11.20 -8.82
N GLN A 112 8.78 -9.90 -9.05
CA GLN A 112 8.08 -8.83 -8.34
C GLN A 112 7.03 -8.19 -9.25
N LYS A 113 5.78 -8.09 -8.78
CA LYS A 113 4.72 -7.28 -9.39
C LYS A 113 4.21 -6.26 -8.38
N SER A 114 4.56 -4.99 -8.56
CA SER A 114 4.26 -3.92 -7.59
C SER A 114 4.79 -4.27 -6.18
N SER A 115 3.91 -4.37 -5.18
CA SER A 115 4.29 -4.74 -3.80
C SER A 115 4.35 -6.25 -3.53
N HIS A 116 4.07 -7.08 -4.54
CA HIS A 116 3.95 -8.53 -4.40
C HIS A 116 5.15 -9.27 -5.00
N TYR A 117 5.59 -10.32 -4.32
CA TYR A 117 6.71 -11.16 -4.70
C TYR A 117 6.23 -12.61 -4.82
N PHE A 118 6.67 -13.27 -5.89
CA PHE A 118 6.24 -14.61 -6.26
C PHE A 118 7.45 -15.53 -6.36
N TYR A 119 7.40 -16.64 -5.63
CA TYR A 119 8.40 -17.71 -5.68
C TYR A 119 7.82 -18.96 -5.01
N GLU A 120 7.96 -20.13 -5.63
CA GLU A 120 7.27 -21.36 -5.22
C GLU A 120 7.58 -21.80 -3.78
N ALA A 121 8.79 -21.54 -3.27
CA ALA A 121 9.15 -21.93 -1.91
C ALA A 121 8.65 -20.96 -0.83
N PHE A 122 7.97 -19.87 -1.19
CA PHE A 122 7.41 -18.96 -0.19
C PHE A 122 6.24 -19.59 0.55
N THR A 123 6.30 -19.56 1.89
CA THR A 123 5.32 -20.23 2.75
C THR A 123 4.42 -19.25 3.49
N SER A 124 4.89 -18.03 3.75
CA SER A 124 4.10 -16.98 4.39
C SER A 124 3.29 -16.21 3.35
N GLY A 125 1.99 -16.21 3.54
CA GLY A 125 1.07 -15.54 2.63
C GLY A 125 -0.33 -16.08 2.78
N LYS A 126 -1.29 -15.40 2.15
CA LYS A 126 -2.65 -15.94 1.99
C LYS A 126 -2.68 -17.11 1.00
N GLN A 127 -1.66 -17.20 0.15
CA GLN A 127 -1.49 -18.22 -0.87
C GLN A 127 -0.03 -18.68 -0.85
N PRO A 128 0.23 -20.00 -0.97
CA PRO A 128 1.58 -20.50 -1.10
C PRO A 128 2.22 -19.89 -2.35
N GLY A 129 3.51 -19.60 -2.25
CA GLY A 129 4.30 -19.02 -3.32
C GLY A 129 4.17 -17.50 -3.50
N HIS A 130 3.50 -16.80 -2.57
CA HIS A 130 3.17 -15.39 -2.72
C HIS A 130 3.28 -14.60 -1.41
N VAL A 131 4.15 -13.57 -1.41
CA VAL A 131 4.41 -12.69 -0.26
C VAL A 131 4.17 -11.24 -0.66
N GLN A 132 3.51 -10.46 0.20
CA GLN A 132 3.32 -9.02 -0.01
C GLN A 132 4.27 -8.21 0.88
N GLY A 133 5.00 -7.28 0.28
CA GLY A 133 5.85 -6.31 0.95
C GLY A 133 7.29 -6.80 1.16
N ARG A 134 8.25 -5.91 0.91
CA ARG A 134 9.70 -6.22 0.96
C ARG A 134 10.13 -6.75 2.33
N ILE A 135 9.62 -6.19 3.43
CA ILE A 135 9.94 -6.63 4.79
C ILE A 135 9.55 -8.08 5.03
N ASN A 136 8.37 -8.49 4.57
CA ASN A 136 7.88 -9.85 4.78
C ASN A 136 8.68 -10.85 3.94
N VAL A 137 9.13 -10.45 2.75
CA VAL A 137 10.04 -11.26 1.93
C VAL A 137 11.39 -11.41 2.60
N LEU A 138 11.97 -10.35 3.15
CA LEU A 138 13.24 -10.45 3.88
C LEU A 138 13.13 -11.40 5.09
N LYS A 139 11.98 -11.39 5.79
CA LYS A 139 11.70 -12.34 6.86
C LYS A 139 11.58 -13.79 6.39
N GLU A 140 10.99 -14.02 5.21
CA GLU A 140 10.97 -15.35 4.58
C GLU A 140 12.37 -15.82 4.21
N LEU A 141 13.19 -14.92 3.67
CA LEU A 141 14.58 -15.22 3.30
C LEU A 141 15.49 -15.39 4.51
N ALA A 142 15.10 -14.89 5.68
CA ALA A 142 15.76 -15.19 6.94
C ALA A 142 15.50 -16.64 7.40
N ASN A 143 14.54 -17.35 6.80
CA ASN A 143 14.39 -18.79 7.02
C ASN A 143 15.45 -19.55 6.22
N GLU A 144 16.31 -20.30 6.92
CA GLU A 144 17.43 -21.04 6.33
C GLU A 144 17.00 -22.00 5.22
N GLU A 145 15.84 -22.66 5.36
CA GLU A 145 15.34 -23.61 4.36
C GLU A 145 14.99 -22.93 3.03
N VAL A 146 14.41 -21.73 3.09
CA VAL A 146 14.02 -20.96 1.90
C VAL A 146 15.27 -20.35 1.25
N ALA A 147 16.18 -19.84 2.07
CA ALA A 147 17.46 -19.28 1.60
C ALA A 147 18.32 -20.32 0.89
N GLN A 148 18.43 -21.54 1.44
CA GLN A 148 19.18 -22.63 0.82
C GLN A 148 18.61 -23.01 -0.54
N LYS A 149 17.29 -23.21 -0.64
CA LYS A 149 16.62 -23.51 -1.92
C LYS A 149 16.88 -22.45 -2.99
N ILE A 150 16.89 -21.17 -2.60
CA ILE A 150 17.18 -20.06 -3.52
C ILE A 150 18.63 -20.10 -4.00
N ARG A 151 19.58 -20.33 -3.09
CA ARG A 151 21.02 -20.44 -3.45
C ARG A 151 21.29 -21.62 -4.37
N GLU A 152 20.68 -22.78 -4.10
CA GLU A 152 20.78 -23.96 -4.96
C GLU A 152 20.22 -23.68 -6.36
N LYS A 153 19.02 -23.09 -6.45
CA LYS A 153 18.40 -22.73 -7.73
C LYS A 153 19.20 -21.68 -8.51
N LEU A 154 19.78 -20.70 -7.82
CA LEU A 154 20.68 -19.72 -8.44
C LEU A 154 21.98 -20.36 -8.95
N ALA A 155 22.52 -21.33 -8.23
CA ALA A 155 23.69 -22.08 -8.67
C ALA A 155 23.38 -22.93 -9.93
N GLU A 156 22.21 -23.60 -9.97
CA GLU A 156 21.74 -24.32 -11.16
C GLU A 156 21.59 -23.40 -12.38
N LEU A 157 20.99 -22.21 -12.18
CA LEU A 157 20.78 -21.24 -13.26
C LEU A 157 22.09 -20.65 -13.79
N SER A 158 23.07 -20.40 -12.92
CA SER A 158 24.38 -19.91 -13.35
C SER A 158 25.19 -20.96 -14.12
N GLN A 159 25.11 -22.24 -13.74
CA GLN A 159 25.74 -23.33 -14.49
C GLN A 159 25.09 -23.54 -15.87
N ALA A 160 23.77 -23.38 -15.97
CA ALA A 160 23.03 -23.52 -17.23
C ALA A 160 23.30 -22.40 -18.24
N GLN A 161 23.73 -21.21 -17.81
CA GLN A 161 24.06 -20.09 -18.70
C GLN A 161 25.49 -20.16 -19.29
N VAL A 162 26.36 -21.00 -18.72
CA VAL A 162 27.76 -21.15 -19.14
C VAL A 162 27.98 -22.38 -20.04
N SER A 163 26.97 -23.24 -20.19
CA SER A 163 26.99 -24.45 -21.03
C SER A 163 26.39 -24.19 -22.41
#